data_AF-A0A6B3ERK9-F1
#
_entry.id   AF-A0A6B3ERK9-F1
#
_cell.length_a   1.000
_cell.length_b   1.000
_cell.length_c   1.000
_cell.angle_alpha   90.00
_cell.angle_beta   90.00
_cell.angle_gamma   90.00
#
_symmetry.space_group_name_H-M   'P 1'
#
loop_
_entity.id
_entity.type
_entity.pdbx_description
1 polymer ?
#
loop_
_entity_poly.entity_id
_entity_poly.type
_entity_poly.pdbx_seq_one_letter_code
_entity_poly.pdbx_strand_id
1 'polypeptide(L)'
;RTVFVLHHYEPLQHDSAPVEALLWERLFGMLPQCAAVVCVAPYWADFLRARGVRDVRVIHNAFDMTEIDRARAADRAACRAEFGLPPDTLAVYGGKAVHWKGADEVAGALAGVPGVRLVTSGSNTIGLDSAHYDVARARYLRLLRACDVGVFAPRMREGWSRCAAEALLLGLPCLIRPVAGLGDLA
;
A
#
# COMPACT_ATOMS: atom_id res chain seq x y z
N ARG A 1 24.08 -8.62 20.30
CA ARG A 1 23.88 -7.30 19.66
C ARG A 1 22.50 -7.31 19.01
N THR A 2 21.64 -6.36 19.35
CA THR A 2 20.23 -6.34 18.88
C THR A 2 20.13 -5.65 17.53
N VAL A 3 19.41 -6.27 16.59
CA VAL A 3 18.96 -5.63 15.34
C VAL A 3 17.47 -5.45 15.42
N PHE A 4 16.98 -4.24 15.16
CA PHE A 4 15.55 -3.93 15.18
C PHE A 4 15.02 -3.73 13.76
N VAL A 5 13.78 -4.15 13.51
CA VAL A 5 13.11 -3.93 12.21
C VAL A 5 11.92 -3.00 12.41
N LEU A 6 11.94 -1.83 11.79
CA LEU A 6 10.85 -0.85 11.81
C LEU A 6 10.18 -0.82 10.44
N HIS A 7 8.92 -1.27 10.36
CA HIS A 7 8.16 -1.21 9.11
C HIS A 7 7.62 0.20 8.84
N HIS A 8 7.01 0.84 9.85
CA HIS A 8 6.54 2.22 9.80
C HIS A 8 6.12 2.67 11.19
N TYR A 9 5.79 3.95 11.31
CA TYR A 9 5.18 4.55 12.49
C TYR A 9 4.06 5.51 12.05
N GLU A 10 2.82 5.23 12.46
CA GLU A 10 1.66 6.08 12.18
C GLU A 10 1.10 6.66 13.49
N PRO A 11 1.40 7.92 13.82
CA PRO A 11 0.92 8.55 15.06
C PRO A 11 -0.59 8.80 15.09
N LEU A 12 -1.30 8.76 13.96
CA LEU A 12 -2.74 8.97 13.91
C LEU A 12 -3.54 7.68 14.09
N GLN A 13 -2.86 6.53 14.11
CA GLN A 13 -3.46 5.23 14.31
C GLN A 13 -3.08 4.73 15.71
N HIS A 14 -3.99 4.94 16.65
CA HIS A 14 -3.86 4.39 17.99
C HIS A 14 -5.07 3.56 18.36
N ASP A 15 -4.84 2.29 18.67
CA ASP A 15 -5.89 1.42 19.22
C ASP A 15 -6.02 1.62 20.73
N SER A 16 -4.99 2.20 21.38
CA SER A 16 -4.92 2.37 22.84
C SER A 16 -4.14 3.62 23.27
N ALA A 17 -4.51 4.79 22.74
CA ALA A 17 -4.00 6.05 23.25
C ALA A 17 -4.41 6.24 24.74
N PRO A 18 -3.52 6.74 25.63
CA PRO A 18 -2.18 7.26 25.38
C PRO A 18 -1.04 6.24 25.53
N VAL A 19 -1.34 5.00 25.96
CA VAL A 19 -0.33 3.98 26.28
C VAL A 19 0.53 3.68 25.07
N GLU A 20 -0.09 3.56 23.90
CA GLU A 20 0.63 3.28 22.66
C GLU A 20 1.65 4.39 22.31
N ALA A 21 1.25 5.66 22.46
CA ALA A 21 2.15 6.79 22.23
C ALA A 21 3.36 6.75 23.19
N LEU A 22 3.15 6.43 24.46
CA LEU A 22 4.23 6.27 25.44
C LEU A 22 5.18 5.12 25.06
N LEU A 23 4.65 4.00 24.60
CA LEU A 23 5.43 2.85 24.14
C LEU A 23 6.28 3.20 22.92
N TRP A 24 5.75 3.97 21.98
CA TRP A 24 6.50 4.47 20.82
C TRP A 24 7.65 5.39 21.24
N GLU A 25 7.42 6.34 22.13
CA GLU A 25 8.48 7.21 22.64
C GLU A 25 9.58 6.42 23.35
N ARG A 26 9.20 5.44 24.19
CA ARG A 26 10.15 4.55 24.83
C ARG A 26 10.93 3.72 23.81
N LEU A 27 10.27 3.21 22.77
CA LEU A 27 10.91 2.48 21.70
C LEU A 27 11.95 3.36 20.99
N PHE A 28 11.58 4.58 20.59
CA PHE A 28 12.48 5.51 19.93
C PHE A 28 13.68 5.88 20.81
N GLY A 29 13.52 5.97 22.13
CA GLY A 29 14.65 6.16 23.07
C GLY A 29 15.61 4.95 23.15
N MET A 30 15.16 3.74 22.81
CA MET A 30 15.98 2.53 22.81
C MET A 30 16.67 2.26 21.46
N LEU A 31 16.09 2.70 20.34
CA LEU A 31 16.63 2.42 19.00
C LEU A 31 18.10 2.84 18.80
N PRO A 32 18.60 3.98 19.34
CA PRO A 32 20.02 4.35 19.23
C PRO A 32 21.01 3.35 19.86
N GLN A 33 20.52 2.48 20.74
CA GLN A 33 21.30 1.46 21.44
C GLN A 33 21.39 0.15 20.65
N CYS A 34 20.57 -0.01 19.61
CA CYS A 34 20.61 -1.17 18.74
C CYS A 34 21.90 -1.16 17.90
N ALA A 35 22.38 -2.35 17.55
CA ALA A 35 23.54 -2.49 16.68
C ALA A 35 23.23 -2.03 15.25
N ALA A 36 21.99 -2.26 14.80
CA ALA A 36 21.44 -1.68 13.57
C ALA A 36 19.92 -1.61 13.67
N VAL A 37 19.31 -0.70 12.91
CA VAL A 37 17.87 -0.65 12.66
C VAL A 37 17.62 -0.79 11.16
N VAL A 38 16.82 -1.77 10.77
CA VAL A 38 16.38 -2.00 9.40
C VAL A 38 15.02 -1.34 9.20
N CYS A 39 14.86 -0.57 8.13
CA CYS A 39 13.59 0.00 7.71
C CYS A 39 13.31 -0.25 6.23
N VAL A 40 12.07 -0.01 5.81
CA VAL A 40 11.58 -0.41 4.48
C VAL A 40 11.63 0.67 3.41
N ALA A 41 12.02 1.91 3.77
CA ALA A 41 12.08 3.04 2.85
C ALA A 41 13.08 4.13 3.30
N PRO A 42 13.72 4.85 2.38
CA PRO A 42 14.56 6.02 2.66
C PRO A 42 13.94 7.04 3.62
N TYR A 43 12.64 7.37 3.45
CA TYR A 43 11.93 8.26 4.37
C TYR A 43 12.06 7.83 5.84
N TRP A 44 11.88 6.53 6.11
CA TRP A 44 12.00 5.98 7.46
C TRP A 44 13.44 5.98 7.95
N ALA A 45 14.42 5.85 7.05
CA ALA A 45 15.81 5.95 7.42
C ALA A 45 16.16 7.35 7.93
N ASP A 46 15.69 8.39 7.25
CA ASP A 46 15.91 9.77 7.67
C ASP A 46 15.16 10.10 8.95
N PHE A 47 13.92 9.60 9.10
CA PHE A 47 13.16 9.68 10.34
C PHE A 47 13.90 9.08 11.54
N LEU A 48 14.56 7.93 11.36
CA LEU A 48 15.34 7.23 12.39
C LEU A 48 16.66 7.94 12.69
N ARG A 49 17.36 8.43 11.67
CA ARG A 49 18.61 9.21 11.83
C ARG A 49 18.38 10.49 12.60
N ALA A 50 17.27 11.20 12.33
CA ALA A 50 16.86 12.38 13.08
C ALA A 50 16.59 12.08 14.57
N ARG A 51 16.40 10.81 14.95
CA ARG A 51 16.22 10.33 16.33
C ARG A 51 17.48 9.71 16.93
N GLY A 52 18.64 9.91 16.31
CA GLY A 52 19.93 9.48 16.85
C GLY A 52 20.30 8.02 16.56
N VAL A 53 19.55 7.33 15.69
CA VAL A 53 19.95 5.98 15.25
C VAL A 53 21.12 6.09 14.27
N ARG A 54 22.25 5.48 14.63
CA ARG A 54 23.51 5.62 13.88
C ARG A 54 23.63 4.66 12.70
N ASP A 55 23.32 3.39 12.89
CA ASP A 55 23.36 2.38 11.82
C ASP A 55 21.93 2.05 11.36
N VAL A 56 21.52 2.71 10.29
CA VAL A 56 20.20 2.50 9.66
C VAL A 56 20.39 1.90 8.28
N ARG A 57 19.71 0.78 8.03
CA ARG A 57 19.73 0.04 6.77
C ARG A 57 18.36 0.05 6.13
N VAL A 58 18.29 0.44 4.86
CA VAL A 58 17.07 0.35 4.07
C VAL A 58 17.05 -1.00 3.36
N ILE A 59 16.02 -1.80 3.63
CA ILE A 59 15.73 -3.04 2.92
C ILE A 59 14.24 -3.00 2.56
N HIS A 60 13.93 -2.74 1.30
CA HIS A 60 12.56 -2.71 0.80
C HIS A 60 11.89 -4.08 0.96
N ASN A 61 10.56 -4.07 1.11
CA ASN A 61 9.79 -5.32 1.12
C ASN A 61 9.98 -6.05 -0.22
N ALA A 62 10.29 -7.34 -0.14
CA ALA A 62 10.49 -8.19 -1.30
C ALA A 62 9.15 -8.70 -1.89
N PHE A 63 9.19 -9.06 -3.18
CA PHE A 63 8.08 -9.65 -3.91
C PHE A 63 8.52 -10.96 -4.55
N ASP A 64 7.62 -11.93 -4.64
CA ASP A 64 7.85 -13.14 -5.43
C ASP A 64 7.72 -12.79 -6.92
N MET A 65 8.85 -12.65 -7.59
CA MET A 65 8.89 -12.29 -9.00
C MET A 65 8.31 -13.38 -9.91
N THR A 66 8.32 -14.64 -9.46
CA THR A 66 7.70 -15.75 -10.21
C THR A 66 6.18 -15.59 -10.25
N GLU A 67 5.56 -15.20 -9.12
CA GLU A 67 4.13 -14.90 -9.08
C GLU A 67 3.77 -13.67 -9.93
N ILE A 68 4.59 -12.62 -9.85
CA ILE A 68 4.40 -11.37 -10.60
C ILE A 68 4.50 -11.63 -12.10
N ASP A 69 5.52 -12.35 -12.58
CA ASP A 69 5.71 -12.61 -14.00
C ASP A 69 4.59 -13.48 -14.56
N ARG A 70 4.12 -14.47 -13.80
CA ARG A 70 2.94 -15.27 -14.16
C ARG A 70 1.69 -14.42 -14.31
N ALA A 71 1.47 -13.48 -13.38
CA ALA A 71 0.32 -12.58 -13.44
C ALA A 71 0.44 -11.55 -14.57
N ARG A 72 1.65 -11.06 -14.87
CA ARG A 72 1.91 -10.16 -16.00
C ARG A 72 1.60 -10.84 -17.33
N ALA A 73 1.95 -12.12 -17.45
CA ALA A 73 1.67 -12.95 -18.63
C ALA A 73 0.20 -13.37 -18.76
N ALA A 74 -0.64 -13.15 -17.74
CA ALA A 74 -2.05 -13.49 -17.82
C ALA A 74 -2.78 -12.61 -18.85
N ASP A 75 -3.70 -13.22 -19.61
CA ASP A 75 -4.55 -12.50 -20.55
C ASP A 75 -5.47 -11.53 -19.80
N ARG A 76 -5.31 -10.25 -20.11
CA ARG A 76 -6.10 -9.18 -19.48
C ARG A 76 -7.58 -9.33 -19.80
N ALA A 77 -7.96 -9.75 -21.01
CA ALA A 77 -9.37 -9.90 -21.36
C ALA A 77 -10.04 -11.00 -20.51
N ALA A 78 -9.38 -12.15 -20.36
CA ALA A 78 -9.82 -13.21 -19.45
C ALA A 78 -9.90 -12.74 -17.99
N CYS A 79 -8.90 -11.98 -17.49
CA CYS A 79 -8.96 -11.42 -16.14
C CYS A 79 -10.16 -10.47 -15.97
N ARG A 80 -10.43 -9.60 -16.95
CA ARG A 80 -11.59 -8.70 -16.90
C ARG A 80 -12.91 -9.45 -16.90
N ALA A 81 -13.02 -10.51 -17.70
CA ALA A 81 -14.20 -11.38 -17.70
C ALA A 81 -14.39 -12.07 -16.34
N GLU A 82 -13.32 -12.56 -15.69
CA GLU A 82 -13.36 -13.18 -14.35
C GLU A 82 -13.99 -12.27 -13.28
N PHE A 83 -13.79 -10.96 -13.40
CA PHE A 83 -14.32 -9.97 -12.45
C PHE A 83 -15.56 -9.21 -12.95
N GLY A 84 -16.09 -9.56 -14.13
CA GLY A 84 -17.25 -8.87 -14.70
C GLY A 84 -16.98 -7.40 -15.02
N LEU A 85 -15.76 -7.07 -15.45
CA LEU A 85 -15.36 -5.72 -15.86
C LEU A 85 -15.59 -5.54 -17.37
N PRO A 86 -16.59 -4.74 -17.79
CA PRO A 86 -16.93 -4.55 -19.20
C PRO A 86 -15.77 -3.93 -20.00
N PRO A 87 -15.59 -4.22 -21.29
CA PRO A 87 -14.50 -3.67 -22.10
C PRO A 87 -14.47 -2.14 -22.19
N ASP A 88 -15.63 -1.50 -22.10
CA ASP A 88 -15.86 -0.05 -22.19
C ASP A 88 -15.79 0.68 -20.83
N THR A 89 -15.47 -0.05 -19.75
CA THR A 89 -15.34 0.51 -18.40
C THR A 89 -13.87 0.73 -18.02
N LEU A 90 -13.50 1.91 -17.56
CA LEU A 90 -12.21 2.18 -16.92
C LEU A 90 -12.23 1.66 -15.48
N ALA A 91 -11.45 0.61 -15.20
CA ALA A 91 -11.31 0.02 -13.88
C ALA A 91 -10.15 0.65 -13.10
N VAL A 92 -10.48 1.46 -12.09
CA VAL A 92 -9.52 2.15 -11.23
C VAL A 92 -9.29 1.34 -9.98
N TYR A 93 -8.06 0.90 -9.71
CA TYR A 93 -7.73 0.16 -8.50
C TYR A 93 -7.35 1.11 -7.35
N GLY A 94 -8.12 1.06 -6.24
CA GLY A 94 -7.96 1.97 -5.09
C GLY A 94 -7.33 1.34 -3.83
N GLY A 95 -6.85 0.09 -3.90
CA GLY A 95 -6.31 -0.58 -2.72
C GLY A 95 -7.40 -1.13 -1.78
N LYS A 96 -7.11 -1.14 -0.47
CA LYS A 96 -8.05 -1.57 0.58
C LYS A 96 -9.02 -0.45 0.93
N ALA A 97 -10.29 -0.80 1.14
CA ALA A 97 -11.33 0.14 1.57
C ALA A 97 -11.31 0.32 3.10
N VAL A 98 -10.25 0.96 3.59
CA VAL A 98 -10.06 1.30 5.01
C VAL A 98 -9.73 2.79 5.15
N HIS A 99 -10.14 3.43 6.26
CA HIS A 99 -10.15 4.90 6.40
C HIS A 99 -8.81 5.58 6.05
N TRP A 100 -7.69 5.00 6.43
CA TRP A 100 -6.37 5.61 6.21
C TRP A 100 -5.78 5.38 4.81
N LYS A 101 -6.38 4.52 3.98
CA LYS A 101 -5.89 4.21 2.62
C LYS A 101 -6.39 5.16 1.54
N GLY A 102 -7.37 6.01 1.86
CA GLY A 102 -7.88 7.05 0.96
C GLY A 102 -8.78 6.54 -0.17
N ALA A 103 -9.27 5.29 -0.09
CA ALA A 103 -10.19 4.75 -1.09
C ALA A 103 -11.52 5.53 -1.15
N ASP A 104 -11.95 6.11 -0.04
CA ASP A 104 -13.09 7.03 0.06
C ASP A 104 -12.86 8.34 -0.71
N GLU A 105 -11.66 8.89 -0.63
CA GLU A 105 -11.27 10.08 -1.39
C GLU A 105 -11.30 9.79 -2.90
N VAL A 106 -10.75 8.64 -3.31
CA VAL A 106 -10.79 8.20 -4.71
C VAL A 106 -12.23 7.98 -5.18
N ALA A 107 -13.07 7.35 -4.36
CA ALA A 107 -14.48 7.16 -4.69
C ALA A 107 -15.21 8.49 -4.88
N GLY A 108 -14.97 9.46 -4.00
CA GLY A 108 -15.54 10.81 -4.10
C GLY A 108 -15.10 11.53 -5.38
N ALA A 109 -13.83 11.41 -5.77
CA ALA A 109 -13.31 12.02 -7.00
C ALA A 109 -13.87 11.38 -8.29
N LEU A 110 -14.27 10.11 -8.23
CA LEU A 110 -14.83 9.36 -9.36
C LEU A 110 -16.37 9.37 -9.39
N ALA A 111 -17.03 9.94 -8.38
CA ALA A 111 -18.48 9.94 -8.26
C ALA A 111 -19.14 10.62 -9.48
N GLY A 112 -20.08 9.92 -10.11
CA GLY A 112 -20.82 10.43 -11.27
C GLY A 112 -20.04 10.43 -12.59
N VAL A 113 -18.80 9.94 -12.62
CA VAL A 113 -18.04 9.81 -13.88
C VAL A 113 -18.52 8.57 -14.63
N PRO A 114 -19.15 8.72 -15.82
CA PRO A 114 -19.68 7.59 -16.57
C PRO A 114 -18.55 6.69 -17.09
N GLY A 115 -18.80 5.39 -17.12
CA GLY A 115 -17.84 4.41 -17.64
C GLY A 115 -16.60 4.20 -16.75
N VAL A 116 -16.60 4.68 -15.50
CA VAL A 116 -15.51 4.44 -14.54
C VAL A 116 -16.02 3.57 -13.40
N ARG A 117 -15.18 2.63 -12.94
CA ARG A 117 -15.47 1.75 -11.82
C ARG A 117 -14.29 1.69 -10.87
N LEU A 118 -14.53 2.06 -9.61
CA LEU A 118 -13.56 1.85 -8.53
C LEU A 118 -13.56 0.38 -8.12
N VAL A 119 -12.37 -0.22 -8.11
CA VAL A 119 -12.08 -1.58 -7.70
C VAL A 119 -11.27 -1.54 -6.41
N THR A 120 -11.71 -2.26 -5.39
CA THR A 120 -11.01 -2.39 -4.10
C THR A 120 -10.80 -3.85 -3.74
N SER A 121 -9.84 -4.13 -2.86
CA SER A 121 -9.58 -5.51 -2.41
C SER A 121 -9.23 -5.64 -0.93
N GLY A 122 -9.26 -6.87 -0.43
CA GLY A 122 -8.98 -7.17 0.99
C GLY A 122 -10.11 -6.70 1.90
N SER A 123 -9.79 -6.17 3.08
CA SER A 123 -10.82 -5.70 4.02
C SER A 123 -11.53 -4.43 3.53
N ASN A 124 -12.86 -4.39 3.64
CA ASN A 124 -13.69 -3.19 3.50
C ASN A 124 -14.28 -2.81 4.85
N THR A 125 -13.56 -2.01 5.63
CA THR A 125 -14.00 -1.61 6.97
C THR A 125 -14.85 -0.35 6.95
N ILE A 126 -14.91 0.36 5.82
CA ILE A 126 -15.64 1.63 5.69
C ILE A 126 -16.97 1.47 4.94
N GLY A 127 -17.32 0.26 4.53
CA GLY A 127 -18.55 -0.02 3.78
C GLY A 127 -18.59 0.68 2.43
N LEU A 128 -17.43 0.85 1.77
CA LEU A 128 -17.35 1.57 0.50
C LEU A 128 -18.11 0.80 -0.59
N ASP A 129 -19.10 1.44 -1.19
CA ASP A 129 -19.80 0.92 -2.36
C ASP A 129 -18.89 1.00 -3.59
N SER A 130 -18.24 -0.12 -3.88
CA SER A 130 -17.24 -0.27 -4.95
C SER A 130 -17.28 -1.70 -5.49
N ALA A 131 -16.61 -1.96 -6.62
CA ALA A 131 -16.35 -3.33 -7.05
C ALA A 131 -15.30 -3.95 -6.12
N HIS A 132 -15.78 -4.51 -5.01
CA HIS A 132 -14.96 -4.98 -3.91
C HIS A 132 -14.70 -6.49 -3.97
N TYR A 133 -13.44 -6.89 -3.77
CA TYR A 133 -13.03 -8.29 -3.84
C TYR A 133 -12.08 -8.66 -2.71
N ASP A 134 -12.56 -9.47 -1.76
CA ASP A 134 -11.68 -10.15 -0.79
C ASP A 134 -11.33 -11.55 -1.32
N VAL A 135 -10.13 -11.68 -1.89
CA VAL A 135 -9.73 -12.84 -2.68
C VAL A 135 -8.31 -13.28 -2.37
N ALA A 136 -8.05 -14.57 -2.55
CA ALA A 136 -6.72 -15.15 -2.37
C ALA A 136 -5.67 -14.55 -3.32
N ARG A 137 -4.40 -14.65 -2.92
CA ARG A 137 -3.23 -14.02 -3.57
C ARG A 137 -3.20 -14.14 -5.11
N ALA A 138 -3.32 -15.35 -5.65
CA ALA A 138 -3.26 -15.57 -7.10
C ALA A 138 -4.41 -14.85 -7.85
N ARG A 139 -5.60 -14.82 -7.26
CA ARG A 139 -6.77 -14.14 -7.80
C ARG A 139 -6.66 -12.62 -7.65
N TYR A 140 -6.05 -12.15 -6.56
CA TYR A 140 -5.73 -10.74 -6.36
C TYR A 140 -4.79 -10.19 -7.44
N LEU A 141 -3.75 -10.93 -7.83
CA LEU A 141 -2.85 -10.48 -8.90
C LEU A 141 -3.57 -10.43 -10.27
N ARG A 142 -4.51 -11.35 -10.51
CA ARG A 142 -5.39 -11.28 -11.70
C ARG A 142 -6.37 -10.10 -11.63
N LEU A 143 -6.84 -9.72 -10.45
CA LEU A 143 -7.65 -8.52 -10.25
C LEU A 143 -6.86 -7.27 -10.65
N LEU A 144 -5.63 -7.12 -10.15
CA LEU A 144 -4.75 -6.02 -10.56
C LEU A 144 -4.51 -6.02 -12.08
N ARG A 145 -4.32 -7.20 -12.69
CA ARG A 145 -4.15 -7.33 -14.14
C ARG A 145 -5.39 -6.89 -14.94
N ALA A 146 -6.57 -7.03 -14.36
CA ALA A 146 -7.83 -6.62 -14.97
C ALA A 146 -8.05 -5.10 -14.94
N CYS A 147 -7.41 -4.40 -14.01
CA CYS A 147 -7.51 -2.95 -13.84
C CYS A 147 -6.75 -2.17 -14.94
N ASP A 148 -7.06 -0.89 -15.05
CA ASP A 148 -6.54 0.05 -16.05
C ASP A 148 -5.54 1.05 -15.45
N VAL A 149 -5.79 1.51 -14.23
CA VAL A 149 -4.94 2.46 -13.51
C VAL A 149 -5.01 2.19 -12.01
N GLY A 150 -3.90 2.32 -11.30
CA GLY A 150 -3.85 2.32 -9.84
C GLY A 150 -3.92 3.74 -9.30
N VAL A 151 -4.72 3.99 -8.27
CA VAL A 151 -4.77 5.29 -7.60
C VAL A 151 -4.58 5.06 -6.11
N PHE A 152 -3.48 5.58 -5.57
CA PHE A 152 -3.08 5.38 -4.18
C PHE A 152 -2.95 6.75 -3.50
N ALA A 153 -3.94 7.11 -2.69
CA ALA A 153 -4.02 8.38 -1.99
C ALA A 153 -4.05 8.19 -0.45
N PRO A 154 -3.11 7.44 0.15
CA PRO A 154 -3.14 7.21 1.59
C PRO A 154 -3.05 8.53 2.36
N ARG A 155 -3.73 8.56 3.51
CA ARG A 155 -3.63 9.65 4.49
C ARG A 155 -2.59 9.34 5.58
N MET A 156 -2.26 8.05 5.74
CA MET A 156 -1.22 7.60 6.64
C MET A 156 0.18 7.73 6.04
N ARG A 157 1.17 7.86 6.94
CA ARG A 157 2.59 7.64 6.70
C ARG A 157 2.84 6.17 6.46
N GLU A 158 2.80 5.81 5.19
CA GLU A 158 2.98 4.43 4.79
C GLU A 158 4.42 3.94 4.99
N GLY A 159 4.55 2.66 5.36
CA GLY A 159 5.81 1.92 5.36
C GLY A 159 6.40 1.77 3.97
N TRP A 160 5.84 0.81 3.24
CA TRP A 160 6.09 0.55 1.84
C TRP A 160 4.81 -0.07 1.28
N SER A 161 4.11 0.62 0.38
CA SER A 161 2.82 0.14 -0.10
C SER A 161 3.00 -1.07 -1.00
N ARG A 162 2.70 -2.25 -0.44
CA ARG A 162 2.68 -3.50 -1.23
C ARG A 162 1.71 -3.43 -2.40
N CYS A 163 0.53 -2.85 -2.22
CA CYS A 163 -0.46 -2.75 -3.30
C CYS A 163 0.02 -1.83 -4.43
N ALA A 164 0.67 -0.70 -4.12
CA ALA A 164 1.20 0.20 -5.13
C ALA A 164 2.38 -0.44 -5.88
N ALA A 165 3.32 -1.04 -5.14
CA ALA A 165 4.44 -1.75 -5.73
C ALA A 165 3.99 -2.91 -6.63
N GLU A 166 3.01 -3.72 -6.20
CA GLU A 166 2.49 -4.84 -7.01
C GLU A 166 1.76 -4.35 -8.27
N ALA A 167 1.02 -3.23 -8.19
CA ALA A 167 0.41 -2.60 -9.36
C ALA A 167 1.46 -2.14 -10.37
N LEU A 168 2.50 -1.43 -9.92
CA LEU A 168 3.63 -1.00 -10.75
C LEU A 168 4.37 -2.20 -11.36
N LEU A 169 4.64 -3.24 -10.58
CA LEU A 169 5.32 -4.46 -11.05
C LEU A 169 4.51 -5.21 -12.11
N LEU A 170 3.18 -5.12 -12.09
CA LEU A 170 2.31 -5.67 -13.14
C LEU A 170 2.16 -4.76 -14.36
N GLY A 171 2.84 -3.60 -14.37
CA GLY A 171 2.80 -2.63 -15.46
C GLY A 171 1.54 -1.77 -15.46
N LEU A 172 0.84 -1.68 -14.33
CA LEU A 172 -0.30 -0.79 -14.19
C LEU A 172 0.21 0.66 -14.02
N PRO A 173 -0.20 1.62 -14.85
CA PRO A 173 0.10 3.03 -14.59
C PRO A 173 -0.53 3.42 -13.25
N CYS A 174 0.20 4.17 -12.42
CA CYS A 174 -0.25 4.53 -11.08
C CYS A 174 -0.20 6.04 -10.84
N LEU A 175 -1.25 6.57 -10.22
CA LEU A 175 -1.26 7.89 -9.59
C LEU A 175 -1.02 7.70 -8.09
N ILE A 176 0.12 8.17 -7.60
CA ILE A 176 0.56 7.94 -6.23
C ILE A 176 0.72 9.27 -5.51
N ARG A 177 0.06 9.41 -4.35
CA ARG A 177 0.37 10.49 -3.42
C ARG A 177 1.69 10.18 -2.70
N PRO A 178 2.74 11.01 -2.83
CA PRO A 178 4.05 10.73 -2.27
C PRO A 178 4.07 11.00 -0.75
N VAL A 179 3.57 10.05 0.05
CA VAL A 179 3.58 10.11 1.52
C VAL A 179 4.51 9.04 2.08
N ALA A 180 5.46 9.46 2.91
CA ALA A 180 6.43 8.57 3.56
C ALA A 180 7.05 7.59 2.54
N GLY A 181 6.97 6.28 2.76
CA GLY A 181 7.57 5.32 1.84
C GLY A 181 6.82 5.08 0.52
N LEU A 182 5.69 5.75 0.26
CA LEU A 182 5.20 5.87 -1.13
C LEU A 182 5.97 6.91 -1.94
N GLY A 183 6.66 7.85 -1.30
CA GLY A 183 7.46 8.85 -2.02
C GLY A 183 8.54 8.22 -2.89
N ASP A 184 9.05 7.06 -2.49
CA ASP A 184 10.06 6.29 -3.24
C ASP A 184 9.47 5.46 -4.40
N LEU A 185 8.14 5.43 -4.54
CA LEU A 185 7.40 4.76 -5.62
C LEU A 185 6.76 5.74 -6.62
N ALA A 186 6.77 7.04 -6.32
CA ALA A 186 6.03 8.09 -7.03
C ALA A 186 6.86 8.81 -8.10
#